data_AF-A0A8J6B441-F1
#
_entry.id   AF-A0A8J6B441-F1
#
_cell.length_a   1.000
_cell.length_b   1.000
_cell.length_c   1.000
_cell.angle_alpha   90.00
_cell.angle_beta   90.00
_cell.angle_gamma   90.00
#
_symmetry.space_group_name_H-M   'P 1'
#
loop_
_entity.id
_entity.type
_entity.pdbx_description
1 polymer ?
#
loop_
_entity_poly.entity_id
_entity_poly.type
_entity_poly.pdbx_seq_one_letter_code
_entity_poly.pdbx_strand_id
1 'polypeptide(L)'
;MEALSELSRKRISKKALSAVCIHPHGEMLWIGDKAGNLVAYSLPDLKELWKKPSLGAIPKKGRKELTSSSKFPNRGPVEGHYGAVLSIAVSPDGQFLASGGKDRLLAMWNAQTGESIDSFGMYRDAIQAISFAKDPKGEKQLLFSAGADRTIRVYDVEDRILMQNMYGHQAPILSLSAFHGNRVATVAHDASIRLGRPEQMTQLVYKPEELTEAVVMLTHDIFITASQSGAVFLWRANKKKAVTHLQLTQVDLATNEKPWLTTVAVLGASEAGDVMVVAGDTRGSVYLVSVNTAEYEMSLVDSVQLDGVVVGLEVGGGRLAVGLAREHRFGRWEAIKGFRNAVVVYDINSM
;
A
#
# COMPACT_ATOMS: atom_id res chain seq x y z
N MET A 1 -23.32 -5.22 13.56
CA MET A 1 -22.83 -3.97 14.19
C MET A 1 -21.45 -3.73 13.60
N GLU A 2 -21.41 -3.26 12.35
CA GLU A 2 -20.19 -3.20 11.52
C GLU A 2 -19.46 -1.87 11.73
N ALA A 3 -19.16 -1.53 12.98
CA ALA A 3 -18.45 -0.30 13.32
C ALA A 3 -17.00 -0.60 13.67
N LEU A 4 -16.07 0.22 13.18
CA LEU A 4 -14.63 0.06 13.44
C LEU A 4 -14.35 0.25 14.94
N SER A 5 -13.87 -0.81 15.60
CA SER A 5 -13.50 -0.77 17.02
C SER A 5 -12.03 -0.40 17.17
N GLU A 6 -11.73 0.82 17.63
CA GLU A 6 -10.34 1.26 17.83
C GLU A 6 -9.70 0.45 18.96
N LEU A 7 -8.62 -0.27 18.63
CA LEU A 7 -7.83 -1.01 19.60
C LEU A 7 -6.79 -0.12 20.27
N SER A 8 -6.09 0.69 19.46
CA SER A 8 -5.04 1.56 19.99
C SER A 8 -4.55 2.60 18.99
N ARG A 9 -3.87 3.61 19.52
CA ARG A 9 -3.20 4.67 18.77
C ARG A 9 -1.80 4.94 19.28
N LYS A 10 -0.85 5.13 18.36
CA LYS A 10 0.51 5.57 18.66
C LYS A 10 0.87 6.80 17.89
N ARG A 11 1.32 7.81 18.63
CA ARG A 11 2.02 8.94 18.05
C ARG A 11 3.43 8.50 17.65
N ILE A 12 3.75 8.67 16.37
CA ILE A 12 5.05 8.39 15.79
C ILE A 12 5.88 9.68 15.77
N SER A 13 7.21 9.55 15.69
CA SER A 13 8.16 10.66 15.78
C SER A 13 7.90 11.78 14.74
N LYS A 14 8.64 12.89 14.86
CA LYS A 14 8.49 14.08 13.99
C LYS A 14 8.63 13.81 12.48
N LYS A 15 9.26 12.70 12.07
CA LYS A 15 9.45 12.39 10.64
C LYS A 15 8.14 11.89 10.03
N ALA A 16 7.78 12.44 8.87
CA ALA A 16 6.50 12.15 8.23
C ALA A 16 6.41 10.66 7.89
N LEU A 17 5.35 10.02 8.37
CA LEU A 17 4.98 8.66 8.03
C LEU A 17 4.69 8.59 6.52
N SER A 18 5.10 7.51 5.86
CA SER A 18 4.88 7.35 4.42
C SER A 18 4.44 5.95 4.00
N ALA A 19 4.64 4.94 4.84
CA ALA A 19 4.13 3.60 4.63
C ALA A 19 3.82 2.91 5.96
N VAL A 20 2.83 2.04 5.96
CA VAL A 20 2.48 1.13 7.05
C VAL A 20 2.28 -0.25 6.43
N CYS A 21 2.41 -1.32 7.21
CA CYS A 21 2.07 -2.70 6.81
C CYS A 21 1.84 -3.55 8.06
N ILE A 22 0.81 -4.40 8.05
CA ILE A 22 0.57 -5.39 9.11
C ILE A 22 0.94 -6.77 8.58
N HIS A 23 1.61 -7.57 9.41
CA HIS A 23 1.89 -8.97 9.14
C HIS A 23 0.60 -9.77 8.93
N PRO A 24 0.52 -10.77 8.02
CA PRO A 24 -0.72 -11.50 7.75
C PRO A 24 -1.39 -12.15 8.97
N HIS A 25 -0.59 -12.59 9.95
CA HIS A 25 -1.08 -13.14 11.23
C HIS A 25 -1.30 -12.06 12.33
N GLY A 26 -1.09 -10.79 12.01
CA GLY A 26 -1.35 -9.65 12.89
C GLY A 26 -0.31 -9.44 13.98
N GLU A 27 0.79 -10.19 13.99
CA GLU A 27 1.77 -10.22 15.09
C GLU A 27 2.75 -9.05 15.08
N MET A 28 2.96 -8.43 13.92
CA MET A 28 3.93 -7.35 13.71
C MET A 28 3.33 -6.25 12.84
N LEU A 29 3.64 -5.01 13.19
CA LEU A 29 3.34 -3.79 12.43
C LEU A 29 4.63 -3.14 11.97
N TRP A 30 4.76 -2.93 10.68
CA TRP A 30 5.89 -2.27 10.04
C TRP A 30 5.53 -0.85 9.64
N ILE A 31 6.46 0.06 9.89
CA ILE A 31 6.31 1.49 9.65
C ILE A 31 7.51 2.01 8.86
N GLY A 32 7.23 2.66 7.73
CA GLY A 32 8.20 3.37 6.90
C GLY A 32 8.00 4.87 6.98
N ASP A 33 9.10 5.63 7.05
CA ASP A 33 9.03 7.09 7.07
C ASP A 33 9.79 7.76 5.90
N LYS A 34 9.51 9.06 5.72
CA LYS A 34 10.17 9.88 4.71
C LYS A 34 11.65 10.11 4.97
N ALA A 35 12.12 9.81 6.18
CA ALA A 35 13.54 9.83 6.48
C ALA A 35 14.23 8.55 6.02
N GLY A 36 13.52 7.49 5.63
CA GLY A 36 14.10 6.21 5.20
C GLY A 36 14.24 5.17 6.31
N ASN A 37 13.60 5.41 7.46
CA ASN A 37 13.60 4.43 8.54
C ASN A 37 12.49 3.40 8.31
N LEU A 38 12.80 2.16 8.69
CA LEU A 38 11.86 1.06 8.75
C LEU A 38 11.86 0.52 10.18
N VAL A 39 10.69 0.54 10.83
CA VAL A 39 10.54 0.23 12.26
C VAL A 39 9.44 -0.81 12.44
N ALA A 40 9.72 -1.82 13.27
CA ALA A 40 8.76 -2.87 13.59
C ALA A 40 8.25 -2.74 15.02
N TYR A 41 6.95 -2.90 15.20
CA TYR A 41 6.28 -3.00 16.49
C TYR A 41 5.63 -4.37 16.57
N SER A 42 5.95 -5.15 17.60
CA SER A 42 5.15 -6.34 17.89
C SER A 42 3.80 -5.91 18.43
N LEU A 43 2.78 -6.65 18.02
CA LEU A 43 1.39 -6.46 18.44
C LEU A 43 0.90 -7.63 19.30
N PRO A 44 1.60 -8.09 20.37
CA PRO A 44 1.07 -9.16 21.20
C PRO A 44 0.13 -8.53 22.23
N ASP A 45 -1.14 -8.94 22.19
CA ASP A 45 -2.23 -8.51 23.06
C ASP A 45 -2.57 -7.01 23.09
N LEU A 46 -3.88 -6.73 23.05
CA LEU A 46 -4.47 -5.38 23.01
C LEU A 46 -3.99 -4.45 24.14
N LYS A 47 -3.45 -5.00 25.23
CA LYS A 47 -3.02 -4.25 26.41
C LYS A 47 -1.61 -3.67 26.30
N GLU A 48 -0.77 -4.13 25.37
CA GLU A 48 0.67 -3.78 25.35
C GLU A 48 1.21 -3.33 23.98
N LEU A 49 0.30 -2.97 23.06
CA LEU A 49 0.48 -2.69 21.61
C LEU A 49 1.66 -1.77 21.20
N TRP A 50 2.31 -1.08 22.13
CA TRP A 50 3.38 -0.12 21.82
C TRP A 50 4.58 -0.15 22.76
N LYS A 51 4.90 -1.33 23.32
CA LYS A 51 6.22 -1.56 23.93
C LYS A 51 7.33 -1.25 22.91
N LYS A 52 8.56 -1.03 23.41
CA LYS A 52 9.72 -0.61 22.58
C LYS A 52 9.76 -1.41 21.27
N PRO A 53 10.10 -0.78 20.13
CA PRO A 53 10.17 -1.48 18.84
C PRO A 53 10.95 -2.79 19.00
N SER A 54 10.31 -3.91 18.67
CA SER A 54 10.83 -5.24 18.99
C SER A 54 12.16 -5.53 18.29
N LEU A 55 12.38 -4.88 17.14
CA LEU A 55 13.56 -5.05 16.30
C LEU A 55 14.40 -3.76 16.20
N GLY A 56 14.07 -2.72 16.99
CA GLY A 56 14.65 -1.38 16.80
C GLY A 56 14.27 -0.77 15.43
N ALA A 57 14.75 0.44 15.15
CA ALA A 57 14.73 0.96 13.79
C ALA A 57 15.89 0.31 13.02
N ILE A 58 15.65 -0.16 11.79
CA ILE A 58 16.74 -0.60 10.89
C ILE A 58 17.64 0.64 10.63
N PRO A 59 18.84 0.69 11.23
CA PRO A 59 19.59 1.93 11.35
C PRO A 59 20.31 2.27 10.05
N LYS A 60 20.23 3.55 9.64
CA LYS A 60 21.12 4.09 8.61
C LYS A 60 22.56 4.11 9.14
N LYS A 61 23.41 3.18 8.74
CA LYS A 61 24.86 3.44 8.82
C LYS A 61 25.23 4.39 7.67
N GLY A 62 26.05 5.38 8.03
CA GLY A 62 26.29 6.59 7.24
C GLY A 62 26.73 6.31 5.81
N ARG A 63 26.60 7.34 4.97
CA ARG A 63 27.12 7.38 3.60
C ARG A 63 28.61 7.02 3.61
N LYS A 64 28.95 5.73 3.53
CA LYS A 64 30.20 5.37 2.85
C LYS A 64 29.95 5.85 1.44
N GLU A 65 30.60 6.95 1.08
CA GLU A 65 30.83 7.22 -0.31
C GLU A 65 31.37 5.91 -0.90
N LEU A 66 30.59 5.29 -1.78
CA LEU A 66 31.05 4.26 -2.70
C LEU A 66 32.12 4.93 -3.57
N THR A 67 33.29 5.16 -2.98
CA THR A 67 34.50 5.59 -3.64
C THR A 67 35.19 4.33 -4.13
N SER A 68 35.52 4.36 -5.42
CA SER A 68 36.26 3.38 -6.21
C SER A 68 35.46 2.24 -6.87
N SER A 69 35.17 2.49 -8.16
CA SER A 69 35.04 1.55 -9.29
C SER A 69 33.73 0.79 -9.59
N SER A 70 32.78 0.61 -8.69
CA SER A 70 31.43 0.13 -9.07
C SER A 70 30.35 1.13 -8.65
N LYS A 71 29.82 1.89 -9.62
CA LYS A 71 28.75 2.89 -9.45
C LYS A 71 27.41 2.35 -8.92
N PHE A 72 27.32 1.08 -8.56
CA PHE A 72 26.08 0.41 -8.20
C PHE A 72 26.37 -0.58 -7.05
N PRO A 73 25.58 -0.58 -5.96
CA PRO A 73 25.56 -1.73 -5.08
C PRO A 73 25.07 -2.92 -5.92
N ASN A 74 25.89 -3.97 -5.97
CA ASN A 74 25.46 -5.26 -6.50
C ASN A 74 24.30 -5.80 -5.64
N ARG A 75 23.53 -6.73 -6.22
CA ARG A 75 22.58 -7.57 -5.49
C ARG A 75 23.20 -8.07 -4.19
N GLY A 76 22.46 -8.00 -3.09
CA GLY A 76 22.91 -8.39 -1.76
C GLY A 76 22.22 -7.61 -0.62
N PRO A 77 22.49 -7.99 0.65
CA PRO A 77 21.93 -7.33 1.81
C PRO A 77 22.26 -5.84 1.88
N VAL A 78 21.31 -5.05 2.38
CA VAL A 78 21.41 -3.59 2.51
C VAL A 78 21.17 -3.14 3.94
N GLU A 79 21.84 -2.08 4.37
CA GLU A 79 21.75 -1.62 5.76
C GLU A 79 20.49 -0.79 6.06
N GLY A 80 19.76 -0.33 5.02
CA GLY A 80 18.61 0.54 5.18
C GLY A 80 18.31 1.35 3.92
N HIS A 81 17.22 2.11 3.95
CA HIS A 81 16.88 3.03 2.87
C HIS A 81 17.59 4.38 3.04
N TYR A 82 18.11 4.94 1.93
CA TYR A 82 18.76 6.25 1.89
C TYR A 82 17.78 7.38 1.55
N GLY A 83 16.59 7.05 1.07
CA GLY A 83 15.49 7.96 0.76
C GLY A 83 14.22 7.58 1.51
N ALA A 84 13.14 8.33 1.28
CA ALA A 84 11.83 8.00 1.84
C ALA A 84 11.40 6.58 1.45
N VAL A 85 10.95 5.78 2.43
CA VAL A 85 10.26 4.50 2.17
C VAL A 85 8.84 4.82 1.73
N LEU A 86 8.47 4.48 0.51
CA LEU A 86 7.17 4.83 -0.07
C LEU A 86 6.17 3.69 -0.04
N SER A 87 6.64 2.45 0.02
CA SER A 87 5.79 1.26 0.08
C SER A 87 6.50 0.13 0.82
N ILE A 88 5.72 -0.64 1.58
CA ILE A 88 6.14 -1.81 2.33
C ILE A 88 5.05 -2.86 2.13
N ALA A 89 5.44 -4.13 1.98
CA ALA A 89 4.52 -5.25 1.98
C ALA A 89 5.15 -6.46 2.67
N VAL A 90 4.33 -7.30 3.29
CA VAL A 90 4.75 -8.61 3.83
C VAL A 90 4.25 -9.72 2.89
N SER A 91 5.05 -10.76 2.73
CA SER A 91 4.68 -11.94 1.94
C SER A 91 3.50 -12.70 2.56
N PRO A 92 2.69 -13.42 1.76
CA PRO A 92 1.52 -14.15 2.26
C PRO A 92 1.83 -15.16 3.37
N ASP A 93 3.03 -15.74 3.38
CA ASP A 93 3.50 -16.65 4.42
C ASP A 93 4.08 -15.94 5.67
N GLY A 94 4.18 -14.61 5.64
CA GLY A 94 4.72 -13.82 6.73
C GLY A 94 6.25 -13.84 6.87
N GLN A 95 6.98 -14.51 5.98
CA GLN A 95 8.43 -14.69 6.16
C GLN A 95 9.26 -13.53 5.64
N PHE A 96 8.79 -12.87 4.58
CA PHE A 96 9.52 -11.83 3.87
C PHE A 96 8.80 -10.49 3.98
N LEU A 97 9.58 -9.44 4.17
CA LEU A 97 9.16 -8.06 4.02
C LEU A 97 9.86 -7.47 2.81
N ALA A 98 9.13 -6.77 1.94
CA ALA A 98 9.71 -5.98 0.88
C ALA A 98 9.47 -4.49 1.14
N SER A 99 10.46 -3.65 0.85
CA SER A 99 10.32 -2.20 0.95
C SER A 99 10.96 -1.49 -0.24
N GLY A 100 10.31 -0.41 -0.67
CA GLY A 100 10.69 0.37 -1.84
C GLY A 100 10.60 1.86 -1.56
N GLY A 101 11.52 2.63 -2.13
CA GLY A 101 11.63 4.04 -1.78
C GLY A 101 12.15 4.97 -2.88
N LYS A 102 12.32 6.23 -2.48
CA LYS A 102 12.89 7.31 -3.32
C LYS A 102 14.37 7.13 -3.65
N ASP A 103 15.06 6.25 -2.91
CA ASP A 103 16.43 5.83 -3.20
C ASP A 103 16.52 4.80 -4.33
N ARG A 104 15.39 4.44 -4.95
CA ARG A 104 15.32 3.53 -6.10
C ARG A 104 15.74 2.11 -5.76
N LEU A 105 15.70 1.76 -4.46
CA LEU A 105 16.08 0.45 -3.97
C LEU A 105 14.84 -0.37 -3.63
N LEU A 106 14.77 -1.60 -4.13
CA LEU A 106 13.84 -2.60 -3.63
C LEU A 106 14.61 -3.53 -2.70
N ALA A 107 14.35 -3.43 -1.40
CA ALA A 107 15.02 -4.20 -0.36
C ALA A 107 14.11 -5.32 0.15
N MET A 108 14.71 -6.45 0.50
CA MET A 108 14.01 -7.59 1.11
C MET A 108 14.61 -7.91 2.47
N TRP A 109 13.74 -8.19 3.42
CA TRP A 109 14.06 -8.40 4.83
C TRP A 109 13.37 -9.65 5.34
N ASN A 110 13.91 -10.25 6.38
CA ASN A 110 13.19 -11.20 7.19
C ASN A 110 12.11 -10.44 7.97
N ALA A 111 10.84 -10.81 7.81
CA ALA A 111 9.73 -10.09 8.44
C ALA A 111 9.63 -10.31 9.96
N GLN A 112 10.29 -11.34 10.50
CA GLN A 112 10.32 -11.64 11.94
C GLN A 112 11.53 -11.02 12.65
N THR A 113 12.70 -10.99 11.99
CA THR A 113 13.96 -10.51 12.59
C THR A 113 14.35 -9.11 12.11
N GLY A 114 13.77 -8.64 11.00
CA GLY A 114 14.13 -7.36 10.38
C GLY A 114 15.51 -7.36 9.73
N GLU A 115 16.17 -8.52 9.65
CA GLU A 115 17.47 -8.66 9.01
C GLU A 115 17.35 -8.52 7.50
N SER A 116 18.28 -7.79 6.89
CA SER A 116 18.33 -7.67 5.44
C SER A 116 18.75 -8.98 4.79
N ILE A 117 17.98 -9.40 3.79
CA ILE A 117 18.16 -10.65 3.06
C ILE A 117 18.83 -10.39 1.71
N ASP A 118 18.27 -9.46 0.94
CA ASP A 118 18.72 -9.16 -0.41
C ASP A 118 18.23 -7.76 -0.84
N SER A 119 18.72 -7.29 -1.97
CA SER A 119 18.20 -6.12 -2.66
C SER A 119 18.21 -6.34 -4.17
N PHE A 120 17.13 -5.91 -4.81
CA PHE A 120 16.92 -6.12 -6.24
C PHE A 120 17.42 -4.92 -7.05
N GLY A 121 18.72 -4.63 -6.94
CA GLY A 121 19.41 -3.58 -7.69
C GLY A 121 18.81 -2.17 -7.56
N MET A 122 19.32 -1.24 -8.35
CA MET A 122 18.79 0.12 -8.41
C MET A 122 17.83 0.29 -9.59
N TYR A 123 16.59 0.65 -9.28
CA TYR A 123 15.59 1.10 -10.24
C TYR A 123 16.06 2.40 -10.91
N ARG A 124 15.47 2.72 -12.06
CA ARG A 124 15.79 4.00 -12.73
C ARG A 124 15.22 5.20 -11.97
N ASP A 125 14.17 4.98 -11.19
CA ASP A 125 13.53 6.00 -10.36
C ASP A 125 12.83 5.38 -9.14
N ALA A 126 12.16 6.19 -8.33
CA ALA A 126 11.51 5.80 -7.09
C ALA A 126 10.52 4.64 -7.26
N ILE A 127 10.55 3.69 -6.33
CA ILE A 127 9.53 2.64 -6.21
C ILE A 127 8.41 3.20 -5.35
N GLN A 128 7.17 3.17 -5.85
CA GLN A 128 6.02 3.82 -5.23
C GLN A 128 4.98 2.81 -4.72
N ALA A 129 4.95 1.60 -5.28
CA ALA A 129 4.00 0.57 -4.91
C ALA A 129 4.65 -0.82 -4.96
N ILE A 130 4.32 -1.63 -3.95
CA ILE A 130 4.74 -3.03 -3.80
C ILE A 130 3.51 -3.85 -3.41
N SER A 131 3.41 -5.07 -3.94
CA SER A 131 2.39 -6.04 -3.54
C SER A 131 2.96 -7.45 -3.65
N PHE A 132 2.69 -8.30 -2.67
CA PHE A 132 2.91 -9.73 -2.82
C PHE A 132 1.64 -10.44 -3.26
N ALA A 133 1.80 -11.56 -3.95
CA ALA A 133 0.76 -12.54 -4.16
C ALA A 133 1.41 -13.93 -4.25
N LYS A 134 0.64 -14.99 -4.05
CA LYS A 134 1.07 -16.31 -4.50
C LYS A 134 0.89 -16.42 -6.01
N ASP A 135 1.69 -17.25 -6.65
CA ASP A 135 1.45 -17.66 -8.03
C ASP A 135 0.08 -18.37 -8.17
N PRO A 136 -0.42 -18.58 -9.40
CA PRO A 136 -1.77 -19.12 -9.60
C PRO A 136 -1.95 -20.53 -9.04
N LYS A 137 -0.86 -21.29 -8.88
CA LYS A 137 -0.86 -22.63 -8.28
C LYS A 137 -0.75 -22.61 -6.75
N GLY A 138 -0.35 -21.49 -6.16
CA GLY A 138 -0.12 -21.37 -4.71
C GLY A 138 1.22 -21.95 -4.24
N GLU A 139 2.11 -22.32 -5.17
CA GLU A 139 3.39 -22.98 -4.95
C GLU A 139 4.52 -21.97 -4.66
N LYS A 140 4.48 -20.80 -5.31
CA LYS A 140 5.54 -19.78 -5.26
C LYS A 140 4.99 -18.45 -4.78
N GLN A 141 5.84 -17.64 -4.16
CA GLN A 141 5.50 -16.27 -3.81
C GLN A 141 6.07 -15.33 -4.87
N LEU A 142 5.22 -14.42 -5.32
CA LEU A 142 5.56 -13.41 -6.29
C LEU A 142 5.56 -12.04 -5.63
N LEU A 143 6.59 -11.26 -5.95
CA LEU A 143 6.71 -9.87 -5.54
C LEU A 143 6.52 -8.97 -6.76
N PHE A 144 5.54 -8.08 -6.67
CA PHE A 144 5.25 -7.06 -7.65
C PHE A 144 5.73 -5.71 -7.15
N SER A 145 6.30 -4.92 -8.05
CA SER A 145 6.76 -3.58 -7.72
C SER A 145 6.63 -2.65 -8.92
N ALA A 146 6.33 -1.39 -8.63
CA ALA A 146 6.13 -0.36 -9.64
C ALA A 146 6.43 1.03 -9.07
N GLY A 147 6.68 2.00 -9.95
CA GLY A 147 6.87 3.37 -9.52
C GLY A 147 7.14 4.37 -10.64
N ALA A 148 8.01 5.34 -10.36
CA ALA A 148 8.26 6.50 -11.20
C ALA A 148 8.97 6.18 -12.52
N ASP A 149 9.64 5.02 -12.61
CA ASP A 149 10.22 4.55 -13.88
C ASP A 149 9.21 3.86 -14.81
N ARG A 150 7.93 3.83 -14.41
CA ARG A 150 6.77 3.40 -15.20
C ARG A 150 6.79 1.91 -15.58
N THR A 151 7.65 1.14 -14.93
CA THR A 151 7.81 -0.29 -15.18
C THR A 151 7.20 -1.08 -14.04
N ILE A 152 6.42 -2.10 -14.37
CA ILE A 152 5.96 -3.10 -13.41
C ILE A 152 6.96 -4.24 -13.46
N ARG A 153 7.46 -4.67 -12.31
CA ARG A 153 8.41 -5.78 -12.19
C ARG A 153 7.82 -6.89 -11.36
N VAL A 154 8.03 -8.12 -11.81
CA VAL A 154 7.56 -9.34 -11.16
C VAL A 154 8.77 -10.19 -10.81
N TYR A 155 8.91 -10.52 -9.54
CA TYR A 155 9.99 -11.32 -9.01
C TYR A 155 9.43 -12.62 -8.45
N ASP A 156 10.21 -13.68 -8.62
CA ASP A 156 10.09 -14.87 -7.80
C ASP A 156 10.81 -14.60 -6.46
N VAL A 157 10.11 -14.82 -5.35
CA VAL A 157 10.61 -14.47 -4.02
C VAL A 157 11.60 -15.50 -3.50
N GLU A 158 11.33 -16.79 -3.73
CA GLU A 158 12.17 -17.89 -3.28
C GLU A 158 13.51 -17.91 -4.03
N ASP A 159 13.46 -17.83 -5.35
CA ASP A 159 14.63 -17.81 -6.24
C ASP A 159 15.28 -16.41 -6.30
N ARG A 160 14.55 -15.38 -5.85
CA ARG A 160 14.97 -13.98 -5.80
C ARG A 160 15.40 -13.46 -7.16
N ILE A 161 14.70 -13.88 -8.21
CA ILE A 161 14.99 -13.51 -9.59
C ILE A 161 13.90 -12.62 -10.16
N LEU A 162 14.31 -11.66 -10.99
CA LEU A 162 13.38 -10.91 -11.82
C LEU A 162 12.84 -11.86 -12.90
N MET A 163 11.55 -12.16 -12.84
CA MET A 163 10.87 -13.01 -13.81
C MET A 163 10.47 -12.21 -15.05
N GLN A 164 9.89 -11.03 -14.82
CA GLN A 164 9.27 -10.26 -15.90
C GLN A 164 9.28 -8.75 -15.64
N ASN A 165 9.46 -7.99 -16.73
CA ASN A 165 9.14 -6.57 -16.78
C ASN A 165 7.90 -6.37 -17.65
N MET A 166 6.96 -5.55 -17.19
CA MET A 166 5.82 -5.10 -17.99
C MET A 166 5.88 -3.58 -18.16
N TYR A 167 5.66 -3.12 -19.39
CA TYR A 167 5.76 -1.72 -19.78
C TYR A 167 4.41 -1.19 -20.28
N GLY A 168 4.32 0.14 -20.38
CA GLY A 168 3.32 0.80 -21.20
C GLY A 168 2.67 2.02 -20.55
N HIS A 169 2.70 2.13 -19.22
CA HIS A 169 2.36 3.38 -18.53
C HIS A 169 3.23 4.53 -19.05
N GLN A 170 2.61 5.69 -19.30
CA GLN A 170 3.27 6.86 -19.87
C GLN A 170 3.78 7.83 -18.79
N ALA A 171 3.30 7.69 -17.56
CA ALA A 171 3.69 8.47 -16.39
C ALA A 171 3.91 7.55 -15.17
N PRO A 172 4.46 8.07 -14.05
CA PRO A 172 4.69 7.29 -12.82
C PRO A 172 3.49 6.48 -12.35
N ILE A 173 3.75 5.25 -11.91
CA ILE A 173 2.75 4.33 -11.36
C ILE A 173 2.58 4.58 -9.87
N LEU A 174 1.38 4.97 -9.45
CA LEU A 174 1.08 5.43 -8.09
C LEU A 174 0.72 4.30 -7.12
N SER A 175 0.01 3.29 -7.63
CA SER A 175 -0.48 2.18 -6.83
C SER A 175 -0.59 0.92 -7.69
N LEU A 176 -0.42 -0.21 -7.02
CA LEU A 176 -0.41 -1.55 -7.59
C LEU A 176 -1.10 -2.50 -6.63
N SER A 177 -1.93 -3.40 -7.16
CA SER A 177 -2.52 -4.51 -6.42
C SER A 177 -2.45 -5.78 -7.25
N ALA A 178 -1.84 -6.83 -6.70
CA ALA A 178 -1.76 -8.15 -7.31
C ALA A 178 -2.81 -9.10 -6.72
N PHE A 179 -3.32 -10.03 -7.53
CA PHE A 179 -4.28 -11.04 -7.12
C PHE A 179 -3.90 -12.39 -7.70
N HIS A 180 -3.61 -13.37 -6.83
CA HIS A 180 -3.14 -14.72 -7.16
C HIS A 180 -2.08 -14.79 -8.27
N GLY A 181 -1.19 -13.79 -8.36
CA GLY A 181 -0.05 -13.78 -9.28
C GLY A 181 -0.38 -13.65 -10.77
N ASN A 182 -1.62 -13.95 -11.18
CA ASN A 182 -2.08 -13.91 -12.57
C ASN A 182 -2.74 -12.57 -12.95
N ARG A 183 -2.98 -11.70 -11.97
CA ARG A 183 -3.60 -10.40 -12.19
C ARG A 183 -2.83 -9.34 -11.42
N VAL A 184 -2.60 -8.22 -12.08
CA VAL A 184 -2.04 -7.03 -11.47
C VAL A 184 -2.78 -5.82 -11.99
N ALA A 185 -3.44 -5.07 -11.11
CA ALA A 185 -3.99 -3.76 -11.42
C ALA A 185 -3.00 -2.68 -11.03
N THR A 186 -2.87 -1.66 -11.87
CA THR A 186 -2.01 -0.50 -11.63
C THR A 186 -2.68 0.77 -12.07
N VAL A 187 -2.43 1.85 -11.33
CA VAL A 187 -2.89 3.21 -11.65
C VAL A 187 -1.71 4.15 -11.74
N ALA A 188 -1.78 5.11 -12.63
CA ALA A 188 -0.67 6.01 -12.93
C ALA A 188 -1.13 7.45 -13.16
N HIS A 189 -0.19 8.39 -13.07
CA HIS A 189 -0.41 9.81 -13.36
C HIS A 189 -0.83 10.11 -14.81
N ASP A 190 -0.77 9.12 -15.73
CA ASP A 190 -1.20 9.28 -17.13
C ASP A 190 -2.73 9.08 -17.31
N ALA A 191 -3.47 9.15 -16.20
CA ALA A 191 -4.89 8.88 -16.12
C ALA A 191 -5.24 7.54 -16.79
N SER A 192 -4.47 6.50 -16.51
CA SER A 192 -4.80 5.14 -16.94
C SER A 192 -4.81 4.15 -15.78
N ILE A 193 -5.75 3.23 -15.86
CA ILE A 193 -5.73 2.00 -15.10
C ILE A 193 -5.28 0.90 -16.06
N ARG A 194 -4.39 0.03 -15.63
CA ARG A 194 -3.98 -1.15 -16.39
C ARG A 194 -4.19 -2.41 -15.58
N LEU A 195 -4.87 -3.38 -16.19
CA LEU A 195 -5.03 -4.73 -15.67
C LEU A 195 -4.18 -5.69 -16.48
N GLY A 196 -3.08 -6.15 -15.90
CA GLY A 196 -2.10 -7.01 -16.53
C GLY A 196 -2.27 -8.49 -16.19
N ARG A 197 -1.83 -9.34 -17.13
CA ARG A 197 -1.56 -10.76 -16.92
C ARG A 197 -0.07 -11.02 -17.15
N PRO A 198 0.73 -11.13 -16.07
CA PRO A 198 2.19 -11.20 -16.19
C PRO A 198 2.69 -12.31 -17.11
N GLU A 199 2.19 -13.54 -16.96
CA GLU A 199 2.61 -14.68 -17.78
C GLU A 199 2.25 -14.53 -19.26
N GLN A 200 1.14 -13.86 -19.55
CA GLN A 200 0.66 -13.64 -20.92
C GLN A 200 1.26 -12.38 -21.54
N MET A 201 1.95 -11.54 -20.76
CA MET A 201 2.49 -10.26 -21.21
C MET A 201 1.46 -9.33 -21.84
N THR A 202 0.20 -9.44 -21.40
CA THR A 202 -0.91 -8.63 -21.88
C THR A 202 -1.39 -7.66 -20.82
N GLN A 203 -1.92 -6.52 -21.28
CA GLN A 203 -2.50 -5.51 -20.42
C GLN A 203 -3.78 -4.95 -21.05
N LEU A 204 -4.87 -4.96 -20.30
CA LEU A 204 -6.05 -4.17 -20.60
C LEU A 204 -5.85 -2.76 -20.07
N VAL A 205 -6.23 -1.76 -20.88
CA VAL A 205 -6.14 -0.34 -20.51
C VAL A 205 -7.55 0.23 -20.37
N TYR A 206 -7.76 0.96 -19.27
CA TYR A 206 -8.96 1.72 -18.96
C TYR A 206 -8.59 3.19 -18.79
N LYS A 207 -9.51 4.07 -19.18
CA LYS A 207 -9.34 5.52 -19.11
C LYS A 207 -10.43 6.07 -18.20
N PRO A 208 -10.14 6.27 -16.90
CA PRO A 208 -11.07 6.92 -15.99
C PRO A 208 -11.30 8.37 -16.43
N GLU A 209 -12.45 8.92 -16.06
CA GLU A 209 -12.80 10.32 -16.34
C GLU A 209 -11.99 11.29 -15.45
N GLU A 210 -11.37 10.78 -14.39
CA GLU A 210 -10.66 11.53 -13.37
C GLU A 210 -9.35 10.82 -12.95
N LEU A 211 -8.47 11.56 -12.28
CA LEU A 211 -7.23 11.00 -11.75
C LEU A 211 -7.51 10.02 -10.60
N THR A 212 -6.80 8.90 -10.63
CA THR A 212 -6.95 7.80 -9.68
C THR A 212 -5.65 7.63 -8.89
N GLU A 213 -5.76 7.59 -7.56
CA GLU A 213 -4.61 7.53 -6.63
C GLU A 213 -4.27 6.11 -6.20
N ALA A 214 -5.28 5.26 -6.03
CA ALA A 214 -5.10 3.91 -5.52
C ALA A 214 -6.00 2.88 -6.20
N VAL A 215 -5.56 1.62 -6.18
CA VAL A 215 -6.29 0.48 -6.75
C VAL A 215 -6.16 -0.75 -5.85
N VAL A 216 -7.23 -1.52 -5.76
CA VAL A 216 -7.22 -2.83 -5.10
C VAL A 216 -8.01 -3.86 -5.91
N MET A 217 -7.42 -5.04 -6.13
CA MET A 217 -8.10 -6.18 -6.73
C MET A 217 -9.00 -6.85 -5.68
N LEU A 218 -10.25 -7.13 -6.05
CA LEU A 218 -11.19 -7.89 -5.19
C LEU A 218 -11.23 -9.36 -5.61
N THR A 219 -11.24 -9.60 -6.93
CA THR A 219 -11.26 -10.93 -7.54
C THR A 219 -10.38 -10.95 -8.79
N HIS A 220 -10.41 -12.02 -9.58
CA HIS A 220 -9.66 -12.08 -10.85
C HIS A 220 -10.08 -11.02 -11.88
N ASP A 221 -11.34 -10.56 -11.83
CA ASP A 221 -11.92 -9.68 -12.85
C ASP A 221 -12.62 -8.46 -12.27
N ILE A 222 -12.63 -8.27 -10.95
CA ILE A 222 -13.24 -7.13 -10.26
C ILE A 222 -12.18 -6.41 -9.44
N PHE A 223 -12.14 -5.08 -9.56
CA PHE A 223 -11.24 -4.23 -8.81
C PHE A 223 -11.89 -2.88 -8.50
N ILE A 224 -11.41 -2.22 -7.45
CA ILE A 224 -11.84 -0.89 -7.05
C ILE A 224 -10.70 0.09 -7.21
N THR A 225 -11.05 1.31 -7.59
CA THR A 225 -10.12 2.43 -7.62
C THR A 225 -10.61 3.58 -6.77
N ALA A 226 -9.68 4.32 -6.15
CA ALA A 226 -9.94 5.52 -5.37
C ALA A 226 -9.53 6.78 -6.16
N SER A 227 -10.47 7.70 -6.36
CA SER A 227 -10.30 8.89 -7.23
C SER A 227 -9.97 10.16 -6.44
N GLN A 228 -9.35 11.11 -7.14
CA GLN A 228 -9.17 12.47 -6.67
C GLN A 228 -10.49 13.22 -6.44
N SER A 229 -11.62 12.76 -6.98
CA SER A 229 -12.94 13.34 -6.66
C SER A 229 -13.50 12.91 -5.31
N GLY A 230 -12.80 12.05 -4.57
CA GLY A 230 -13.33 11.54 -3.30
C GLY A 230 -14.32 10.39 -3.45
N ALA A 231 -14.39 9.77 -4.63
CA ALA A 231 -15.24 8.63 -4.92
C ALA A 231 -14.42 7.35 -5.15
N VAL A 232 -15.02 6.21 -4.81
CA VAL A 232 -14.54 4.90 -5.23
C VAL A 232 -15.31 4.44 -6.48
N PHE A 233 -14.61 3.78 -7.40
CA PHE A 233 -15.19 3.26 -8.63
C PHE A 233 -15.01 1.75 -8.68
N LEU A 234 -16.08 1.02 -9.01
CA LEU A 234 -16.07 -0.42 -9.21
C LEU A 234 -15.87 -0.73 -10.67
N TRP A 235 -14.90 -1.58 -10.98
CA TRP A 235 -14.54 -1.95 -12.34
C TRP A 235 -14.65 -3.44 -12.55
N ARG A 236 -14.95 -3.80 -13.81
CA ARG A 236 -14.90 -5.17 -14.28
C ARG A 236 -13.95 -5.27 -15.47
N ALA A 237 -13.15 -6.33 -15.51
CA ALA A 237 -12.11 -6.53 -16.52
C ALA A 237 -12.66 -6.43 -17.96
N ASN A 238 -13.87 -6.93 -18.20
CA ASN A 238 -14.50 -6.94 -19.53
C ASN A 238 -15.29 -5.65 -19.87
N LYS A 239 -15.30 -4.63 -19.01
CA LYS A 239 -16.00 -3.35 -19.24
C LYS A 239 -15.00 -2.20 -19.36
N LYS A 240 -15.13 -1.38 -20.39
CA LYS A 240 -14.21 -0.23 -20.61
C LYS A 240 -14.43 0.95 -19.66
N LYS A 241 -15.63 1.08 -19.11
CA LYS A 241 -16.01 2.08 -18.12
C LYS A 241 -16.23 1.42 -16.76
N ALA A 242 -16.16 2.21 -15.69
CA ALA A 242 -16.58 1.77 -14.37
C ALA A 242 -18.04 1.27 -14.43
N VAL A 243 -18.32 0.22 -13.66
CA VAL A 243 -19.66 -0.35 -13.55
C VAL A 243 -20.55 0.58 -12.74
N THR A 244 -20.03 1.07 -11.62
CA THR A 244 -20.67 2.04 -10.75
C THR A 244 -19.61 2.81 -9.94
N HIS A 245 -20.02 3.85 -9.22
CA HIS A 245 -19.19 4.62 -8.30
C HIS A 245 -19.97 4.99 -7.05
N LEU A 246 -19.25 5.23 -5.95
CA LEU A 246 -19.80 5.70 -4.69
C LEU A 246 -19.02 6.93 -4.24
N GLN A 247 -19.72 8.05 -4.09
CA GLN A 247 -19.15 9.30 -3.60
C GLN A 247 -19.03 9.24 -2.07
N LEU A 248 -17.81 9.38 -1.53
CA LEU A 248 -17.54 9.26 -0.09
C LEU A 248 -17.29 10.62 0.57
N THR A 249 -16.51 11.48 -0.08
CA THR A 249 -16.16 12.79 0.50
C THR A 249 -17.16 13.88 0.10
N GLN A 250 -17.29 14.88 0.96
CA GLN A 250 -18.09 16.08 0.73
C GLN A 250 -17.21 17.32 0.65
N VAL A 251 -17.72 18.39 0.04
CA VAL A 251 -17.01 19.68 0.01
C VAL A 251 -16.98 20.26 1.41
N ASP A 252 -15.80 20.64 1.88
CA ASP A 252 -15.65 21.39 3.12
C ASP A 252 -16.13 22.84 2.88
N LEU A 253 -17.21 23.22 3.55
CA LEU A 253 -17.83 24.54 3.40
C LEU A 253 -16.93 25.69 3.86
N ALA A 254 -15.95 25.44 4.75
CA ALA A 254 -15.06 26.47 5.25
C ALA A 254 -13.92 26.77 4.27
N THR A 255 -13.41 25.75 3.58
CA THR A 255 -12.27 25.87 2.66
C THR A 255 -12.68 25.89 1.20
N ASN A 256 -13.91 25.46 0.89
CA ASN A 256 -14.40 25.15 -0.46
C ASN A 256 -13.52 24.13 -1.20
N GLU A 257 -12.80 23.29 -0.46
CA GLU A 257 -11.99 22.19 -0.97
C GLU A 257 -12.71 20.87 -0.72
N LYS A 258 -12.53 19.90 -1.62
CA LYS A 258 -13.04 18.55 -1.45
C LYS A 258 -11.89 17.62 -1.10
N PRO A 259 -11.94 16.90 0.04
CA PRO A 259 -10.95 15.88 0.35
C PRO A 259 -10.96 14.82 -0.76
N TRP A 260 -9.78 14.32 -1.08
CA TRP A 260 -9.64 13.26 -2.06
C TRP A 260 -9.13 11.98 -1.42
N LEU A 261 -9.47 10.85 -2.03
CA LEU A 261 -9.03 9.56 -1.54
C LEU A 261 -7.55 9.35 -1.87
N THR A 262 -6.79 8.88 -0.89
CA THR A 262 -5.35 8.68 -1.00
C THR A 262 -4.96 7.21 -1.11
N THR A 263 -5.80 6.31 -0.57
CA THR A 263 -5.50 4.88 -0.47
C THR A 263 -6.79 4.06 -0.33
N VAL A 264 -6.71 2.79 -0.73
CA VAL A 264 -7.80 1.82 -0.62
C VAL A 264 -7.22 0.43 -0.32
N ALA A 265 -7.91 -0.38 0.49
CA ALA A 265 -7.51 -1.74 0.84
C ALA A 265 -8.73 -2.66 1.03
N VAL A 266 -8.53 -3.98 0.95
CA VAL A 266 -9.58 -4.99 1.21
C VAL A 266 -9.45 -5.47 2.64
N LEU A 267 -10.55 -5.46 3.39
CA LEU A 267 -10.62 -5.96 4.76
C LEU A 267 -10.87 -7.48 4.80
N GLY A 268 -11.71 -7.98 3.89
CA GLY A 268 -12.17 -9.36 3.89
C GLY A 268 -13.55 -9.50 3.26
N ALA A 269 -14.23 -10.61 3.56
CA ALA A 269 -15.64 -10.80 3.22
C ALA A 269 -16.51 -10.61 4.47
N SER A 270 -17.66 -9.96 4.34
CA SER A 270 -18.67 -9.84 5.39
C SER A 270 -19.43 -11.16 5.59
N GLU A 271 -20.23 -11.26 6.66
CA GLU A 271 -21.14 -12.40 6.88
C GLU A 271 -22.12 -12.61 5.71
N ALA A 272 -22.51 -11.54 5.02
CA ALA A 272 -23.39 -11.59 3.86
C ALA A 272 -22.67 -12.06 2.57
N GLY A 273 -21.35 -12.23 2.60
CA GLY A 273 -20.52 -12.62 1.45
C GLY A 273 -20.10 -11.44 0.56
N ASP A 274 -20.42 -10.20 0.96
CA ASP A 274 -19.91 -9.00 0.29
C ASP A 274 -18.43 -8.80 0.59
N VAL A 275 -17.69 -8.17 -0.31
CA VAL A 275 -16.29 -7.81 -0.06
C VAL A 275 -16.24 -6.47 0.66
N MET A 276 -15.65 -6.45 1.85
CA MET A 276 -15.46 -5.23 2.64
C MET A 276 -14.18 -4.53 2.22
N VAL A 277 -14.32 -3.24 1.89
CA VAL A 277 -13.25 -2.37 1.40
C VAL A 277 -13.15 -1.16 2.30
N VAL A 278 -11.93 -0.70 2.54
CA VAL A 278 -11.65 0.51 3.29
C VAL A 278 -10.95 1.54 2.41
N ALA A 279 -11.39 2.79 2.47
CA ALA A 279 -10.77 3.91 1.77
C ALA A 279 -10.40 5.03 2.77
N GLY A 280 -9.33 5.76 2.48
CA GLY A 280 -8.86 6.85 3.33
C GLY A 280 -8.62 8.12 2.52
N ASP A 281 -8.75 9.29 3.15
CA ASP A 281 -8.65 10.58 2.46
C ASP A 281 -7.55 11.52 3.00
N THR A 282 -7.48 12.73 2.42
CA THR A 282 -6.53 13.78 2.81
C THR A 282 -6.86 14.54 4.08
N ARG A 283 -8.02 14.31 4.69
CA ARG A 283 -8.46 14.98 5.92
C ARG A 283 -8.59 14.04 7.12
N GLY A 284 -8.35 12.74 6.91
CA GLY A 284 -8.29 11.74 7.98
C GLY A 284 -9.55 10.89 8.06
N SER A 285 -10.50 11.08 7.15
CA SER A 285 -11.69 10.23 7.09
C SER A 285 -11.29 8.84 6.57
N VAL A 286 -11.78 7.81 7.24
CA VAL A 286 -11.67 6.41 6.84
C VAL A 286 -13.08 5.89 6.61
N TYR A 287 -13.34 5.35 5.43
CA TYR A 287 -14.65 4.90 4.98
C TYR A 287 -14.66 3.39 4.83
N LEU A 288 -15.68 2.75 5.40
CA LEU A 288 -15.96 1.34 5.24
C LEU A 288 -17.04 1.15 4.18
N VAL A 289 -16.72 0.40 3.12
CA VAL A 289 -17.58 0.20 1.96
C VAL A 289 -17.85 -1.30 1.80
N SER A 290 -19.13 -1.68 1.75
CA SER A 290 -19.53 -3.02 1.33
C SER A 290 -19.61 -3.06 -0.19
N VAL A 291 -19.12 -4.14 -0.78
CA VAL A 291 -19.11 -4.36 -2.23
C VAL A 291 -19.75 -5.69 -2.54
N ASN A 292 -20.97 -5.66 -3.05
CA ASN A 292 -21.61 -6.85 -3.57
C ASN A 292 -21.04 -7.15 -4.96
N THR A 293 -20.20 -8.18 -5.06
CA THR A 293 -19.50 -8.52 -6.31
C THR A 293 -20.39 -9.22 -7.34
N ALA A 294 -21.54 -9.76 -6.93
CA ALA A 294 -22.50 -10.41 -7.82
C ALA A 294 -23.40 -9.38 -8.52
N GLU A 295 -23.93 -8.44 -7.77
CA GLU A 295 -24.83 -7.37 -8.24
C GLU A 295 -24.08 -6.11 -8.69
N TYR A 296 -22.78 -6.02 -8.40
CA TYR A 296 -21.94 -4.87 -8.68
C TYR A 296 -22.42 -3.58 -8.01
N GLU A 297 -22.89 -3.71 -6.77
CA GLU A 297 -23.36 -2.59 -5.95
C GLU A 297 -22.35 -2.26 -4.86
N MET A 298 -22.33 -0.99 -4.46
CA MET A 298 -21.50 -0.51 -3.35
C MET A 298 -22.35 0.33 -2.41
N SER A 299 -22.15 0.15 -1.11
CA SER A 299 -22.80 0.95 -0.08
C SER A 299 -21.79 1.37 0.98
N LEU A 300 -21.95 2.59 1.50
CA LEU A 300 -21.21 3.05 2.67
C LEU A 300 -21.80 2.34 3.90
N VAL A 301 -20.96 1.65 4.64
CA VAL A 301 -21.33 0.97 5.89
C VAL A 301 -21.10 1.88 7.08
N ASP A 302 -19.89 2.44 7.17
CA ASP A 302 -19.49 3.31 8.28
C ASP A 302 -18.38 4.27 7.84
N SER A 303 -18.14 5.32 8.63
CA SER A 303 -16.99 6.20 8.46
C SER A 303 -16.47 6.70 9.79
N VAL A 304 -15.16 6.77 9.93
CA VAL A 304 -14.49 7.32 11.11
C VAL A 304 -13.67 8.53 10.70
N GLN A 305 -13.89 9.65 11.39
CA GLN A 305 -13.06 10.84 11.24
C GLN A 305 -11.84 10.73 12.15
N LEU A 306 -10.66 10.73 11.54
CA LEU A 306 -9.39 10.95 12.22
C LEU A 306 -8.86 12.34 11.87
N ASP A 307 -7.83 12.78 12.58
CA ASP A 307 -7.05 13.94 12.18
C ASP A 307 -5.86 13.48 11.32
N GLY A 308 -5.45 14.27 10.33
CA GLY A 308 -4.26 14.00 9.52
C GLY A 308 -4.57 13.55 8.10
N VAL A 309 -3.53 13.28 7.31
CA VAL A 309 -3.65 12.66 5.98
C VAL A 309 -3.53 11.15 6.14
N VAL A 310 -4.49 10.38 5.62
CA VAL A 310 -4.35 8.91 5.56
C VAL A 310 -3.30 8.57 4.51
N VAL A 311 -2.21 7.90 4.91
CA VAL A 311 -1.07 7.58 4.01
C VAL A 311 -0.93 6.08 3.72
N GLY A 312 -1.66 5.24 4.43
CA GLY A 312 -1.71 3.80 4.17
C GLY A 312 -2.79 3.11 5.00
N LEU A 313 -3.38 2.07 4.42
CA LEU A 313 -4.40 1.21 5.01
C LEU A 313 -3.97 -0.23 4.75
N GLU A 314 -3.79 -0.99 5.82
CA GLU A 314 -3.21 -2.34 5.73
C GLU A 314 -3.92 -3.29 6.68
N VAL A 315 -4.12 -4.51 6.22
CA VAL A 315 -4.99 -5.49 6.87
C VAL A 315 -4.22 -6.78 7.11
N GLY A 316 -4.33 -7.33 8.32
CA GLY A 316 -3.76 -8.62 8.67
C GLY A 316 -4.14 -9.06 10.07
N GLY A 317 -4.29 -10.37 10.27
CA GLY A 317 -4.63 -10.98 11.55
C GLY A 317 -5.87 -10.39 12.22
N GLY A 318 -6.92 -10.09 11.44
CA GLY A 318 -8.15 -9.50 11.95
C GLY A 318 -8.02 -8.05 12.40
N ARG A 319 -6.98 -7.33 11.94
CA ARG A 319 -6.74 -5.92 12.28
C ARG A 319 -6.61 -5.06 11.04
N LEU A 320 -7.01 -3.80 11.19
CA LEU A 320 -6.74 -2.73 10.22
C LEU A 320 -5.76 -1.73 10.85
N ALA A 321 -4.61 -1.49 10.22
CA ALA A 321 -3.75 -0.35 10.52
C ALA A 321 -4.07 0.82 9.59
N VAL A 322 -4.24 1.99 10.21
CA VAL A 322 -4.39 3.27 9.53
C VAL A 322 -3.16 4.12 9.83
N GLY A 323 -2.36 4.40 8.81
CA GLY A 323 -1.24 5.32 8.89
C GLY A 323 -1.70 6.75 8.68
N LEU A 324 -1.42 7.64 9.64
CA LEU A 324 -1.74 9.07 9.57
C LEU A 324 -0.47 9.92 9.56
N ALA A 325 -0.39 10.85 8.62
CA ALA A 325 0.74 11.76 8.49
C ALA A 325 0.27 13.22 8.42
N ARG A 326 1.18 14.15 8.73
CA ARG A 326 0.92 15.58 8.54
C ARG A 326 0.84 16.00 7.07
N GLU A 327 1.33 15.17 6.15
CA GLU A 327 1.54 15.48 4.73
C GLU A 327 1.45 14.18 3.90
N HIS A 328 1.09 14.30 2.63
CA HIS A 328 0.93 13.15 1.72
C HIS A 328 2.23 12.34 1.54
N ARG A 329 2.13 11.02 1.25
CA ARG A 329 3.30 10.13 1.15
C ARG A 329 4.32 10.52 0.07
N PHE A 330 3.87 11.06 -1.07
CA PHE A 330 4.75 11.41 -2.20
C PHE A 330 5.38 12.82 -2.10
N GLY A 331 4.72 13.75 -1.42
CA GLY A 331 5.08 15.16 -1.47
C GLY A 331 4.42 15.97 -0.35
N ARG A 332 4.78 17.25 -0.27
CA ARG A 332 4.21 18.18 0.72
C ARG A 332 3.38 19.23 -0.02
N TRP A 333 2.30 18.77 -0.65
CA TRP A 333 1.33 19.63 -1.34
C TRP A 333 0.35 20.23 -0.32
N GLU A 334 -0.16 19.37 0.55
CA GLU A 334 -0.94 19.77 1.72
C GLU A 334 -0.22 19.35 2.99
N ALA A 335 -0.14 20.26 3.96
CA ALA A 335 0.46 19.98 5.26
C ALA A 335 -0.43 20.51 6.39
N ILE A 336 -0.91 19.60 7.23
CA ILE A 336 -1.74 19.93 8.38
C ILE A 336 -0.82 20.43 9.50
N LYS A 337 -0.88 21.74 9.76
CA LYS A 337 -0.06 22.38 10.80
C LYS A 337 -0.42 21.81 12.17
N GLY A 338 0.60 21.55 12.99
CA GLY A 338 0.42 21.05 14.36
C GLY A 338 0.09 19.55 14.48
N PHE A 339 -0.30 18.89 13.39
CA PHE A 339 -0.57 17.45 13.42
C PHE A 339 0.70 16.63 13.68
N ARG A 340 0.57 15.61 14.53
CA ARG A 340 1.63 14.65 14.84
C ARG A 340 1.27 13.32 14.19
N ASN A 341 2.19 12.77 13.41
CA ASN A 341 2.00 11.49 12.72
C ASN A 341 1.60 10.40 13.72
N ALA A 342 0.73 9.50 13.29
CA ALA A 342 0.22 8.44 14.14
C ALA A 342 -0.05 7.17 13.33
N VAL A 343 -0.12 6.05 14.04
CA VAL A 343 -0.79 4.85 13.53
C VAL A 343 -1.92 4.50 14.48
N VAL A 344 -3.09 4.24 13.92
CA VAL A 344 -4.27 3.75 14.63
C VAL A 344 -4.51 2.32 14.18
N VAL A 345 -4.82 1.43 15.12
CA VAL A 345 -5.10 0.03 14.85
C VAL A 345 -6.53 -0.27 15.30
N TYR A 346 -7.31 -0.90 14.43
CA TYR A 346 -8.69 -1.32 14.66
C TYR A 346 -8.80 -2.84 14.67
N ASP A 347 -9.75 -3.35 15.44
CA ASP A 347 -10.22 -4.73 15.37
C ASP A 347 -11.30 -4.81 14.30
N ILE A 348 -11.18 -5.80 13.42
CA ILE A 348 -12.14 -6.06 12.37
C ILE A 348 -12.65 -7.51 12.40
N ASN A 349 -12.35 -8.30 13.43
CA ASN A 349 -12.84 -9.69 13.55
C ASN A 349 -14.36 -9.79 13.75
N SER A 350 -14.99 -8.71 14.21
CA SER A 350 -16.43 -8.64 14.46
C SER A 350 -17.21 -8.01 13.29
N MET A 351 -16.57 -7.82 12.14
CA MET A 351 -17.15 -7.19 10.94
C MET A 351 -17.59 -8.19 9.89
#